data_AF-A0A971KL29-F1
#
_entry.id   AF-A0A971KL29-F1
#
_cell.length_a   1.000
_cell.length_b   1.000
_cell.length_c   1.000
_cell.angle_alpha   90.00
_cell.angle_beta   90.00
_cell.angle_gamma   90.00
#
_symmetry.space_group_name_H-M   'P 1'
#
loop_
_entity.id
_entity.type
_entity.pdbx_description
1 polymer ?
#
loop_
_entity_poly.entity_id
_entity_poly.type
_entity_poly.pdbx_seq_one_letter_code
_entity_poly.pdbx_strand_id
1 'polypeptide(L)'
;QYNTNTFNPKESNTNNNALRRYAKTQTPLFDGVFSFYSDLYEQKYGEPHPMLKQEQRARIEYVFAAFCLQHDCDVTALMAMADDFFESVSGTDYNINHFANKSILDVRYERIK
;
A
#
# COMPACT_ATOMS: atom_id res chain seq x y z
N GLN A 1 -11.72 -49.51 7.11
CA GLN A 1 -11.74 -49.76 8.56
C GLN A 1 -11.02 -48.61 9.25
N TYR A 2 -11.69 -48.02 10.25
CA TYR A 2 -11.22 -47.19 11.37
C TYR A 2 -10.22 -46.03 11.18
N ASN A 3 -10.79 -44.81 11.23
CA ASN A 3 -10.51 -43.67 12.13
C ASN A 3 -9.29 -43.74 13.09
N THR A 4 -8.52 -42.64 13.23
CA THR A 4 -8.36 -41.85 14.48
C THR A 4 -7.37 -40.67 14.36
N ASN A 5 -7.88 -39.50 14.78
CA ASN A 5 -7.28 -38.47 15.64
C ASN A 5 -6.15 -37.54 15.16
N THR A 6 -6.59 -36.31 14.83
CA THR A 6 -6.29 -35.04 15.51
C THR A 6 -4.94 -34.88 16.22
N PHE A 7 -4.13 -33.95 15.68
CA PHE A 7 -3.33 -33.05 16.51
C PHE A 7 -3.42 -31.62 15.93
N ASN A 8 -3.86 -30.69 16.76
CA ASN A 8 -3.94 -29.27 16.45
C ASN A 8 -2.95 -28.55 17.38
N PRO A 9 -1.89 -27.93 16.86
CA PRO A 9 -1.27 -26.80 17.52
C PRO A 9 -1.59 -25.53 16.73
N LYS A 10 -2.36 -24.64 17.35
CA LYS A 10 -2.35 -23.22 17.01
C LYS A 10 -0.92 -22.71 17.15
N GLU A 11 -0.26 -22.37 16.05
CA GLU A 11 0.83 -21.39 16.05
C GLU A 11 0.69 -20.49 14.82
N SER A 12 0.27 -19.27 15.10
CA SER A 12 0.21 -18.13 14.19
C SER A 12 1.64 -17.75 13.78
N ASN A 13 2.04 -18.05 12.54
CA ASN A 13 3.25 -17.44 11.97
C ASN A 13 3.29 -17.53 10.43
N THR A 14 2.36 -16.87 9.74
CA THR A 14 2.26 -16.95 8.27
C THR A 14 2.57 -15.66 7.52
N ASN A 15 3.13 -14.63 8.17
CA ASN A 15 3.27 -13.30 7.53
C ASN A 15 4.69 -12.82 7.22
N ASN A 16 5.75 -13.60 7.46
CA ASN A 16 7.13 -13.12 7.23
C ASN A 16 7.80 -13.66 5.95
N ASN A 17 7.26 -14.72 5.35
CA ASN A 17 7.85 -15.33 4.15
C ASN A 17 7.28 -14.80 2.83
N ALA A 18 6.09 -14.20 2.84
CA ALA A 18 5.52 -13.56 1.65
C ALA A 18 6.27 -12.26 1.32
N LEU A 19 6.46 -11.38 2.31
CA LEU A 19 7.18 -10.10 2.18
C LEU A 19 8.62 -10.28 1.67
N ARG A 20 9.34 -11.31 2.14
CA ARG A 20 10.74 -11.56 1.73
C ARG A 20 10.90 -12.09 0.30
N ARG A 21 9.85 -12.63 -0.33
CA ARG A 21 9.91 -13.11 -1.73
C ARG A 21 9.52 -12.03 -2.75
N TYR A 22 8.82 -10.98 -2.33
CA TYR A 22 8.48 -9.83 -3.19
C TYR A 22 9.65 -8.85 -3.40
N ALA A 23 10.67 -8.89 -2.54
CA ALA A 23 11.80 -7.97 -2.52
C ALA A 23 12.80 -8.08 -3.71
N LYS A 24 12.48 -8.79 -4.80
CA LYS A 24 13.38 -8.93 -5.96
C LYS A 24 12.70 -9.01 -7.34
N THR A 25 11.38 -8.87 -7.41
CA THR A 25 10.64 -8.91 -8.68
C THR A 25 10.11 -7.53 -9.01
N GLN A 26 10.25 -7.11 -10.27
CA GLN A 26 9.85 -5.84 -10.88
C GLN A 26 8.33 -5.59 -10.82
N THR A 27 7.69 -5.68 -9.65
CA THR A 27 6.31 -5.26 -9.50
C THR A 27 6.30 -3.74 -9.56
N PRO A 28 5.54 -3.13 -10.49
CA PRO A 28 5.38 -1.67 -10.52
C PRO A 28 4.93 -1.18 -9.15
N LEU A 29 5.53 -0.08 -8.66
CA LEU A 29 5.25 0.44 -7.31
C LEU A 29 3.76 0.69 -7.13
N PHE A 30 3.11 1.19 -8.18
CA PHE A 30 1.68 1.43 -8.26
C PHE A 30 0.87 0.19 -7.92
N ASP A 31 1.15 -0.99 -8.49
CA ASP A 31 0.29 -2.17 -8.28
C ASP A 31 0.36 -2.63 -6.82
N GLY A 32 1.54 -2.53 -6.20
CA GLY A 32 1.71 -2.80 -4.78
C GLY A 32 0.94 -1.83 -3.90
N VAL A 33 1.14 -0.52 -4.12
CA VAL A 33 0.50 0.52 -3.29
C VAL A 33 -1.01 0.61 -3.53
N PHE A 34 -1.47 0.47 -4.77
CA PHE A 34 -2.87 0.70 -5.15
C PHE A 34 -3.81 -0.32 -4.55
N SER A 35 -3.41 -1.59 -4.45
CA SER A 35 -4.24 -2.62 -3.79
C SER A 35 -4.47 -2.24 -2.33
N PHE A 36 -3.39 -1.96 -1.58
CA PHE A 36 -3.48 -1.56 -0.17
C PHE A 36 -4.28 -0.26 0.02
N TYR A 37 -4.03 0.73 -0.84
CA TYR A 37 -4.72 2.02 -0.79
C TYR A 37 -6.22 1.87 -1.08
N SER A 38 -6.60 0.96 -1.98
CA SER A 38 -8.01 0.68 -2.30
C SER A 38 -8.72 0.03 -1.11
N ASP A 39 -8.06 -0.87 -0.40
CA ASP A 39 -8.60 -1.48 0.82
C ASP A 39 -8.85 -0.43 1.91
N LEU A 40 -7.91 0.50 2.12
CA LEU A 40 -8.10 1.63 3.06
C LEU A 40 -9.29 2.52 2.66
N TYR A 41 -9.43 2.78 1.36
CA TYR A 41 -10.56 3.54 0.83
C TYR A 41 -11.90 2.86 1.10
N GLU A 42 -11.99 1.57 0.78
CA GLU A 42 -13.20 0.78 0.97
C GLU A 42 -13.57 0.64 2.45
N GLN A 43 -12.58 0.48 3.33
CA GLN A 43 -12.82 0.48 4.78
C GLN A 43 -13.40 1.81 5.28
N LYS A 44 -12.97 2.94 4.69
CA LYS A 44 -13.41 4.28 5.10
C LYS A 44 -14.81 4.63 4.58
N TYR A 45 -15.10 4.28 3.33
CA TYR A 45 -16.32 4.73 2.63
C TYR A 45 -17.37 3.63 2.46
N GLY A 46 -17.00 2.36 2.63
CA GLY A 46 -17.88 1.21 2.37
C GLY A 46 -18.10 0.94 0.88
N GLU A 47 -17.32 1.56 0.00
CA GLU A 47 -17.41 1.41 -1.45
C GLU A 47 -16.02 1.35 -2.11
N PRO A 48 -15.89 0.74 -3.31
CA PRO A 48 -14.61 0.63 -3.98
C PRO A 48 -14.01 1.99 -4.36
N HIS A 49 -12.67 2.09 -4.35
CA HIS A 49 -11.97 3.29 -4.83
C HIS A 49 -12.38 3.63 -6.28
N PRO A 50 -12.59 4.92 -6.61
CA PRO A 50 -12.93 5.36 -7.96
C PRO A 50 -11.97 4.85 -9.04
N MET A 51 -12.51 4.47 -10.19
CA MET A 51 -11.72 3.94 -11.30
C MET A 51 -10.73 4.98 -11.85
N LEU A 52 -9.49 4.55 -12.08
CA LEU A 52 -8.43 5.39 -12.63
C LEU A 52 -8.35 5.27 -14.15
N LYS A 53 -8.09 6.39 -14.81
CA LYS A 53 -7.67 6.42 -16.21
C LYS A 53 -6.23 5.91 -16.34
N GLN A 54 -5.89 5.36 -17.50
CA GLN A 54 -4.53 4.86 -17.77
C GLN A 54 -3.45 5.94 -17.55
N GLU A 55 -3.72 7.18 -17.97
CA GLU A 55 -2.81 8.32 -17.78
C GLU A 55 -2.58 8.65 -16.30
N GLN A 56 -3.61 8.52 -15.47
CA GLN A 56 -3.51 8.73 -14.03
C GLN A 56 -2.61 7.67 -13.40
N ARG A 57 -2.80 6.39 -13.77
CA ARG A 57 -1.94 5.28 -13.32
C ARG A 57 -0.48 5.52 -13.70
N ALA A 58 -0.20 5.88 -14.96
CA ALA A 58 1.15 6.14 -15.43
C ALA A 58 1.81 7.32 -14.69
N ARG A 59 1.05 8.39 -14.42
CA ARG A 59 1.51 9.54 -13.64
C ARG A 59 1.85 9.15 -12.20
N ILE A 60 0.99 8.37 -11.54
CA ILE A 60 1.20 7.93 -10.16
C ILE A 60 2.46 7.06 -10.07
N GLU A 61 2.63 6.09 -10.99
CA GLU A 61 3.84 5.26 -11.07
C GLU A 61 5.11 6.12 -11.19
N TYR A 62 5.10 7.11 -12.09
CA TYR A 62 6.22 8.03 -12.26
C TYR A 62 6.53 8.79 -10.96
N VAL A 63 5.52 9.32 -10.28
CA VAL A 63 5.70 10.05 -9.01
C VAL A 63 6.27 9.14 -7.94
N PHE A 64 5.71 7.94 -7.76
CA PHE A 64 6.20 6.97 -6.78
C PHE A 64 7.64 6.55 -7.07
N ALA A 65 7.98 6.25 -8.32
CA ALA A 65 9.33 5.87 -8.71
C ALA A 65 10.34 7.01 -8.48
N ALA A 66 9.99 8.25 -8.87
CA ALA A 66 10.85 9.41 -8.65
C ALA A 66 11.05 9.69 -7.14
N PHE A 67 9.99 9.56 -6.35
CA PHE A 67 10.05 9.73 -4.90
C PHE A 67 10.93 8.67 -4.24
N CYS A 68 10.71 7.39 -4.57
CA CYS A 68 11.51 6.27 -4.04
C CYS A 68 12.99 6.39 -4.41
N LEU A 69 13.29 6.81 -5.64
CA LEU A 69 14.66 7.07 -6.08
C LEU A 69 15.32 8.21 -5.29
N GLN A 70 14.58 9.28 -5.00
CA GLN A 70 15.10 10.43 -4.27
C GLN A 70 15.34 10.13 -2.79
N HIS A 71 14.47 9.33 -2.16
CA HIS A 71 14.45 9.11 -0.72
C HIS A 71 14.99 7.74 -0.28
N ASP A 72 15.43 6.92 -1.23
CA ASP A 72 15.86 5.52 -1.02
C ASP A 72 14.81 4.70 -0.26
N CYS A 73 13.55 4.81 -0.70
CA CYS A 73 12.41 4.11 -0.10
C CYS A 73 11.75 3.12 -1.07
N ASP A 74 10.83 2.30 -0.56
CA ASP A 74 10.22 1.21 -1.31
C ASP A 74 8.69 1.21 -1.20
N VAL A 75 8.06 0.17 -1.75
CA VAL A 75 6.61 -0.04 -1.69
C VAL A 75 6.07 -0.05 -0.25
N THR A 76 6.84 -0.58 0.71
CA THR A 76 6.43 -0.68 2.11
C THR A 76 6.37 0.71 2.74
N ALA A 77 7.36 1.55 2.45
CA ALA A 77 7.35 2.94 2.89
C ALA A 77 6.16 3.72 2.32
N LEU A 78 5.85 3.54 1.03
CA LEU A 78 4.68 4.17 0.41
C LEU A 78 3.35 3.70 1.03
N MET A 79 3.23 2.42 1.40
CA MET A 79 2.05 1.91 2.12
C MET A 79 1.92 2.54 3.51
N ALA A 80 3.00 2.64 4.27
CA ALA A 80 2.98 3.31 5.58
C ALA A 80 2.61 4.80 5.46
N MET A 81 3.07 5.47 4.40
CA MET A 81 2.67 6.85 4.10
C MET A 81 1.19 6.97 3.74
N ALA A 82 0.63 5.98 3.03
CA ALA A 82 -0.79 5.93 2.72
C ALA A 82 -1.63 5.77 4.00
N ASP A 83 -1.20 4.88 4.90
CA ASP A 83 -1.86 4.69 6.20
C ASP A 83 -1.89 6.00 7.02
N ASP A 84 -0.74 6.68 7.20
CA ASP A 84 -0.67 7.98 7.87
C ASP A 84 -1.54 9.06 7.18
N PHE A 85 -1.64 9.03 5.85
CA PHE A 85 -2.51 9.94 5.10
C PHE A 85 -3.98 9.72 5.46
N PHE A 86 -4.43 8.47 5.56
CA PHE A 86 -5.80 8.11 5.93
C PHE A 86 -6.15 8.48 7.38
N GLU A 87 -5.18 8.34 8.29
CA GLU A 87 -5.36 8.64 9.72
C GLU A 87 -5.35 10.14 10.02
N SER A 88 -4.50 10.92 9.35
CA SER A 88 -4.15 12.27 9.83
C SER A 88 -4.58 13.42 8.93
N VAL A 89 -4.94 13.16 7.67
CA VAL A 89 -5.49 14.20 6.79
C VAL A 89 -7.00 14.09 6.83
N SER A 90 -7.71 15.14 7.24
CA SER A 90 -9.18 15.19 7.29
C SER A 90 -9.76 16.08 6.19
N GLY A 91 -11.00 15.83 5.78
CA GLY A 91 -11.72 16.70 4.83
C GLY A 91 -11.24 16.58 3.38
N THR A 92 -10.59 15.47 3.03
CA THR A 92 -10.19 15.13 1.67
C THR A 92 -11.04 13.97 1.13
N ASP A 93 -10.98 13.75 -0.19
CA ASP A 93 -11.65 12.65 -0.88
C ASP A 93 -10.87 11.33 -0.83
N TYR A 94 -9.67 11.35 -0.25
CA TYR A 94 -8.69 10.26 -0.24
C TYR A 94 -8.45 9.63 -1.61
N ASN A 95 -8.58 10.38 -2.70
CA ASN A 95 -8.25 9.87 -4.01
C ASN A 95 -6.73 9.62 -4.10
N ILE A 96 -6.30 8.46 -4.61
CA ILE A 96 -4.85 8.17 -4.74
C ILE A 96 -4.11 9.17 -5.64
N ASN A 97 -4.81 9.84 -6.58
CA ASN A 97 -4.23 10.94 -7.35
C ASN A 97 -3.83 12.14 -6.49
N HIS A 98 -4.57 12.37 -5.40
CA HIS A 98 -4.28 13.41 -4.43
C HIS A 98 -3.10 12.98 -3.55
N PHE A 99 -3.13 11.74 -3.06
CA PHE A 99 -2.00 11.15 -2.32
C PHE A 99 -0.68 11.18 -3.10
N ALA A 100 -0.71 10.83 -4.39
CA ALA A 100 0.44 10.87 -5.30
C ALA A 100 0.83 12.30 -5.75
N ASN A 101 0.75 13.26 -4.83
CA ASN A 101 1.31 14.59 -4.96
C ASN A 101 2.61 14.65 -4.16
N LYS A 102 3.69 15.16 -4.76
CA LYS A 102 5.00 15.26 -4.10
C LYS A 102 4.94 15.94 -2.73
N SER A 103 4.19 17.03 -2.57
CA SER A 103 4.14 17.72 -1.27
C SER A 103 3.43 16.90 -0.20
N ILE A 104 2.43 16.10 -0.57
CA ILE A 104 1.80 15.16 0.36
C ILE A 104 2.79 14.07 0.73
N LEU A 105 3.44 13.44 -0.26
CA LEU A 105 4.44 12.40 -0.04
C LEU A 105 5.59 12.87 0.85
N ASP A 106 6.15 14.06 0.60
CA ASP A 106 7.20 14.65 1.41
C ASP A 106 6.77 14.76 2.89
N VAL A 107 5.57 15.31 3.13
CA VAL A 107 5.05 15.47 4.50
C VAL A 107 4.78 14.11 5.16
N ARG A 108 4.26 13.13 4.43
CA ARG A 108 3.98 11.79 4.98
C ARG A 108 5.27 11.07 5.33
N TYR A 109 6.27 11.16 4.47
CA TYR A 109 7.55 10.50 4.66
C TYR A 109 8.28 11.01 5.91
N GLU A 110 8.28 12.32 6.15
CA GLU A 110 8.86 12.89 7.37
C GLU A 110 8.13 12.49 8.66
N ARG A 111 6.86 12.07 8.58
CA ARG A 111 6.07 11.62 9.74
C ARG A 111 6.31 10.17 10.12
N ILE A 112 6.64 9.33 9.14
CA ILE A 112 6.82 7.88 9.35
C ILE A 112 8.29 7.45 9.55
N LYS A 113 9.22 8.37 9.37
CA LYS A 113 10.66 8.20 9.62
C LYS A 113 10.97 8.29 11.11
#